data_AF-A0A2K3K742-F1
#
_entry.id   AF-A0A2K3K742-F1
#
_cell.length_a   1.000
_cell.length_b   1.000
_cell.length_c   1.000
_cell.angle_alpha   90.00
_cell.angle_beta   90.00
_cell.angle_gamma   90.00
#
_symmetry.space_group_name_H-M   'P 1'
#
loop_
_entity.id
_entity.type
_entity.pdbx_description
1 polymer ?
#
loop_
_entity_poly.entity_id
_entity_poly.type
_entity_poly.pdbx_seq_one_letter_code
_entity_poly.pdbx_strand_id
1 'polypeptide(L)'
;MYLDGNMMMQVTNTGTGAQETVRIVDQCSNGGLDLDVGVFNRIDTDGRGYQQGHLIVNYQFVDCGNELDMINPLFSILDVKQ
;
A
#
# COMPACT_ATOMS: atom_id res chain seq x y z
N MET A 1 8.36 13.75 8.35
CA MET A 1 8.31 12.37 7.84
C MET A 1 8.55 12.47 6.34
N TYR A 2 9.80 12.26 5.90
CA TYR A 2 10.05 12.06 4.48
C TYR A 2 9.56 10.64 4.18
N LEU A 3 8.60 10.50 3.26
CA LEU A 3 8.23 9.20 2.75
C LEU A 3 9.41 8.76 1.90
N ASP A 4 10.23 7.86 2.44
CA ASP A 4 11.29 7.22 1.65
C ASP A 4 10.63 6.62 0.41
N GLY A 5 11.27 6.77 -0.76
CA GLY A 5 10.67 6.48 -2.08
C GLY A 5 10.16 5.04 -2.29
N ASN A 6 10.37 4.16 -1.30
CA ASN A 6 10.00 2.75 -1.25
C ASN A 6 8.87 2.44 -0.28
N MET A 7 8.32 3.45 0.41
CA MET A 7 7.21 3.24 1.32
C MET A 7 5.93 2.98 0.52
N MET A 8 5.34 1.82 0.74
CA MET A 8 4.03 1.44 0.21
C MET A 8 3.03 1.32 1.36
N MET A 9 1.77 1.10 1.01
CA MET A 9 0.70 0.90 1.95
C MET A 9 -0.04 -0.38 1.62
N GLN A 10 -0.10 -1.29 2.59
CA GLN A 10 -0.96 -2.45 2.49
C GLN A 10 -2.35 -2.07 2.95
N VAL A 11 -3.35 -2.28 2.09
CA VAL A 11 -4.75 -1.96 2.32
C VAL A 11 -5.55 -3.24 2.39
N THR A 12 -6.35 -3.38 3.44
CA THR A 12 -7.13 -4.59 3.73
C THR A 12 -8.61 -4.22 3.85
N ASN A 13 -9.45 -4.82 3.02
CA ASN A 13 -10.91 -4.75 3.15
C ASN A 13 -11.34 -5.41 4.46
N THR A 14 -11.97 -4.66 5.38
CA THR A 14 -12.36 -5.19 6.69
C THR A 14 -13.48 -6.22 6.65
N GLY A 15 -14.31 -6.19 5.60
CA GLY A 15 -15.43 -7.10 5.42
C GLY A 15 -15.02 -8.47 4.88
N THR A 16 -14.06 -8.50 3.96
CA THR A 16 -13.67 -9.73 3.25
C THR A 16 -12.27 -10.22 3.58
N GLY A 17 -11.41 -9.36 4.14
CA GLY A 17 -10.00 -9.66 4.38
C GLY A 17 -9.12 -9.61 3.13
N ALA A 18 -9.67 -9.25 1.95
CA ALA A 18 -8.89 -9.07 0.73
C ALA A 18 -7.90 -7.91 0.87
N GLN A 19 -6.70 -8.07 0.31
CA GLN A 19 -5.59 -7.14 0.52
C GLN A 19 -4.86 -6.80 -0.78
N GLU A 20 -4.37 -5.57 -0.86
CA GLU A 20 -3.49 -5.10 -1.92
C GLU A 20 -2.41 -4.17 -1.36
N THR A 21 -1.21 -4.23 -1.93
CA THR A 21 -0.13 -3.28 -1.61
C THR A 21 -0.10 -2.21 -2.69
N VAL A 22 -0.26 -0.94 -2.29
CA VAL A 22 -0.31 0.20 -3.20
C VAL A 22 0.76 1.21 -2.87
N ARG A 23 1.28 1.89 -3.90
CA ARG A 23 2.14 3.05 -3.71
C ARG A 23 1.29 4.23 -3.25
N ILE A 24 1.80 5.00 -2.29
CA ILE A 24 1.15 6.22 -1.82
C ILE A 24 1.32 7.29 -2.89
N VAL A 25 0.23 7.73 -3.52
CA VAL A 25 0.30 8.72 -4.62
C VAL A 25 -0.10 10.11 -4.15
N ASP A 26 -1.07 10.25 -3.24
CA ASP A 26 -1.36 11.47 -2.48
C ASP A 26 -2.39 11.16 -1.37
N GLN A 27 -2.40 11.93 -0.28
CA GLN A 27 -3.51 11.94 0.68
C GLN A 27 -4.45 13.09 0.28
N CYS A 28 -5.35 12.88 -0.68
CA CYS A 28 -6.31 13.91 -1.04
C CYS A 28 -7.21 14.26 0.16
N SER A 29 -7.45 15.55 0.36
CA SER A 29 -7.83 16.20 1.64
C SER A 29 -9.24 15.90 2.21
N ASN A 30 -9.82 14.74 1.91
CA ASN A 30 -11.19 14.36 2.27
C ASN A 30 -11.28 13.44 3.51
N GLY A 31 -10.15 13.16 4.17
CA GLY A 31 -10.10 12.30 5.37
C GLY A 31 -10.15 10.80 5.08
N GLY A 32 -9.93 10.39 3.82
CA GLY A 32 -9.93 9.00 3.36
C GLY A 32 -8.76 8.68 2.44
N LEU A 33 -8.83 7.52 1.79
CA LEU A 33 -7.87 7.06 0.80
C LEU A 33 -8.56 6.91 -0.55
N ASP A 34 -8.09 7.65 -1.54
CA ASP A 34 -8.52 7.45 -2.92
C ASP A 34 -7.65 6.37 -3.57
N LEU A 35 -8.25 5.19 -3.76
CA LEU A 35 -7.62 4.08 -4.48
C LEU A 35 -7.86 4.21 -5.98
N ASP A 36 -6.88 3.76 -6.77
CA ASP A 36 -7.13 3.48 -8.19
C ASP A 36 -8.29 2.47 -8.33
N VAL A 37 -9.14 2.66 -9.34
CA VAL A 37 -10.33 1.83 -9.57
C VAL A 37 -9.98 0.35 -9.75
N GLY A 38 -8.82 0.05 -10.33
CA GLY A 38 -8.33 -1.31 -10.48
C GLY A 38 -8.00 -1.95 -9.13
N VAL A 39 -7.43 -1.19 -8.19
CA VAL A 39 -7.18 -1.67 -6.83
C VAL A 39 -8.50 -1.90 -6.10
N PHE A 40 -9.41 -0.93 -6.16
CA PHE A 40 -10.73 -1.02 -5.53
C PHE A 40 -11.45 -2.31 -5.94
N ASN A 41 -11.51 -2.59 -7.24
CA ASN A 41 -12.17 -3.78 -7.78
C ASN A 41 -11.51 -5.09 -7.33
N ARG A 42 -10.19 -5.11 -7.07
CA ARG A 42 -9.50 -6.33 -6.60
C ARG A 42 -9.77 -6.63 -5.13
N ILE A 43 -10.01 -5.60 -4.30
CA ILE A 43 -10.30 -5.79 -2.88
C ILE A 43 -11.80 -5.81 -2.55
N ASP A 44 -12.68 -5.34 -3.44
CA ASP A 44 -14.15 -5.46 -3.32
C ASP A 44 -14.67 -6.83 -3.77
N THR A 45 -14.19 -7.90 -3.13
CA THR A 45 -14.42 -9.29 -3.57
C THR A 45 -15.87 -9.79 -3.39
N ASP A 46 -16.70 -9.06 -2.65
CA ASP A 46 -18.13 -9.36 -2.48
C ASP A 46 -19.06 -8.33 -3.15
N GLY A 47 -18.50 -7.31 -3.81
CA GLY A 47 -19.21 -6.26 -4.55
C GLY A 47 -19.99 -5.27 -3.68
N ARG A 48 -19.86 -5.35 -2.35
CA ARG A 48 -20.58 -4.44 -1.44
C ARG A 48 -20.01 -3.04 -1.46
N GLY A 49 -18.70 -2.91 -1.64
CA GLY A 49 -18.05 -1.61 -1.73
C GLY A 49 -18.61 -0.78 -2.86
N TYR A 50 -18.75 -1.37 -4.05
CA TYR A 50 -19.36 -0.75 -5.21
C TYR A 50 -20.81 -0.31 -4.94
N GLN A 51 -21.60 -1.17 -4.31
CA GLN A 51 -23.00 -0.85 -3.96
C GLN A 51 -23.11 0.29 -2.94
N GLN A 52 -22.15 0.41 -2.02
CA GLN A 52 -22.11 1.44 -0.98
C GLN A 52 -21.37 2.71 -1.41
N GLY A 53 -20.69 2.67 -2.55
CA GLY A 53 -19.84 3.75 -3.07
C GLY A 53 -18.51 3.92 -2.32
N HIS A 54 -18.19 3.07 -1.34
CA HIS A 54 -16.94 3.10 -0.59
C HIS A 54 -16.66 1.76 0.11
N LEU A 55 -15.41 1.55 0.52
CA LEU A 55 -14.97 0.42 1.35
C LEU A 55 -14.49 0.93 2.71
N ILE A 56 -14.75 0.15 3.76
CA ILE A 56 -14.05 0.29 5.04
C ILE A 56 -12.80 -0.57 4.97
N VAL A 57 -11.65 0.04 5.24
CA VAL A 57 -10.34 -0.61 5.13
C VAL A 57 -9.47 -0.34 6.35
N ASN A 58 -8.63 -1.32 6.67
CA ASN A 58 -7.44 -1.09 7.47
C ASN A 58 -6.27 -0.80 6.53
N TYR A 59 -5.33 0.04 6.96
CA TYR A 59 -4.11 0.27 6.21
C TYR A 59 -2.89 0.29 7.13
N GLN A 60 -1.75 -0.15 6.58
CA GLN A 60 -0.45 -0.06 7.25
C GLN A 60 0.64 0.30 6.26
N PHE A 61 1.60 1.10 6.71
CA PHE A 61 2.81 1.37 5.94
C PHE A 61 3.68 0.13 5.93
N VAL A 62 4.15 -0.26 4.74
CA VAL A 62 5.06 -1.37 4.53
C VAL A 62 6.24 -0.90 3.69
N ASP A 63 7.43 -1.35 4.05
CA ASP A 63 8.62 -1.15 3.23
C ASP A 63 8.68 -2.26 2.16
N CYS A 64 8.74 -1.87 0.90
CA CYS A 64 8.85 -2.82 -0.21
C CYS A 64 10.28 -3.01 -0.72
N GLY A 65 11.26 -2.36 -0.08
CA GLY A 65 12.66 -2.35 -0.50
C GLY A 65 12.88 -1.58 -1.80
N ASN A 66 14.13 -1.22 -2.10
CA ASN A 66 14.47 -0.81 -3.47
C ASN A 66 14.54 -2.06 -4.36
N GLU A 67 14.23 -1.93 -5.66
CA GLU A 67 14.60 -2.95 -6.66
C GLU A 67 16.11 -3.30 -6.56
N LEU A 68 16.96 -2.35 -6.17
CA LEU A 68 18.40 -2.53 -5.96
C LEU A 68 18.75 -3.45 -4.78
N ASP A 69 17.91 -3.53 -3.74
CA ASP A 69 18.17 -4.37 -2.57
C ASP A 69 17.96 -5.87 -2.87
N MET A 70 17.17 -6.20 -3.89
CA MET A 70 16.95 -7.59 -4.32
C MET A 70 18.04 -8.12 -5.27
N ILE A 71 18.78 -7.25 -5.97
CA ILE A 71 19.86 -7.63 -6.90
C ILE A 71 21.28 -7.51 -6.31
N ASN A 72 21.44 -6.91 -5.13
CA ASN A 72 22.74 -6.75 -4.48
C ASN A 72 22.67 -6.86 -2.95
N PRO A 73 22.46 -8.08 -2.39
CA PRO A 73 22.48 -8.29 -0.93
C PRO A 73 23.83 -7.93 -0.27
N LEU A 74 24.89 -7.73 -1.06
CA LEU A 74 26.23 -7.36 -0.60
C LEU A 74 26.40 -5.87 -0.25
N PHE A 75 25.60 -4.95 -0.82
CA PHE A 75 25.73 -3.53 -0.51
C PHE A 75 25.04 -3.15 0.80
N SER A 76 23.93 -3.79 1.16
CA SER A 76 23.27 -3.57 2.46
C SER A 76 24.15 -3.98 3.65
N ILE A 77 25.11 -4.90 3.47
CA ILE A 77 26.06 -5.31 4.50
C ILE A 77 27.16 -4.25 4.72
N LEU A 78 27.48 -3.46 3.69
CA LEU A 78 28.53 -2.43 3.77
C LEU A 78 28.02 -1.13 4.40
N ASP A 79 26.73 -0.82 4.32
CA ASP A 79 26.14 0.35 4.98
C ASP A 79 25.85 0.15 6.49
N VAL A 80 26.04 -1.06 7.05
CA VAL A 80 25.89 -1.35 8.50
C VAL A 80 27.18 -1.09 9.31
N LYS A 81 28.15 -0.38 8.75
CA LYS A 81 29.27 0.17 9.53
C LYS A 81 29.70 1.55 9.04
N GLN A 82 29.11 2.60 9.60
CA GLN A 82 29.83 3.78 10.10
C GLN A 82 29.17 4.29 11.39
#